data_AF-A0A537RD08-F1
#
_entry.id   AF-A0A537RD08-F1
#
_cell.length_a   1.000
_cell.length_b   1.000
_cell.length_c   1.000
_cell.angle_alpha   90.00
_cell.angle_beta   90.00
_cell.angle_gamma   90.00
#
_symmetry.space_group_name_H-M   'P 1'
#
loop_
_entity.id
_entity.type
_entity.pdbx_description
1 polymer ?
#
loop_
_entity_poly.entity_id
_entity_poly.type
_entity_poly.pdbx_seq_one_letter_code
_entity_poly.pdbx_strand_id
1 'polypeptide(L)'
;MLSSHSRACDMECSSGNRLRFACSIMSPVTRRPLERGIVTVESTMLIPVDAFSHLPMLVGRVLDPERSTFRISRKTFDDWDRRAQEAGYGDNWRRTHEEREASRSHALKGRLGQDLWIFAYGSLMWDPAIHVVEIRAAALTSFHRRFCLKVEIGRGSREKPALMAALDVGGECHGLALRIPAHAVDRETEILWMREMIGEGYIPVFRNVATPQGPVDALAFVMDRQSARFVDISPEEAAAIIATGSGLLGTNREYFDNLATHVEALGIKDKVFEDIRASLPFNANKVMTG
;
A
#
# COMPACT_ATOMS: atom_id res chain seq x y z
N MET A 1 -48.15 -42.28 7.57
CA MET A 1 -47.68 -42.67 6.23
C MET A 1 -47.80 -41.43 5.35
N LEU A 2 -46.68 -40.73 5.11
CA LEU A 2 -45.94 -40.70 3.83
C LEU A 2 -46.81 -40.12 2.68
N SER A 3 -46.44 -39.09 1.92
CA SER A 3 -45.12 -38.51 1.63
C SER A 3 -45.24 -37.05 1.15
N SER A 4 -44.16 -36.31 1.34
CA SER A 4 -43.74 -35.09 0.66
C SER A 4 -43.68 -35.24 -0.86
N HIS A 5 -43.64 -34.12 -1.61
CA HIS A 5 -42.63 -33.83 -2.65
C HIS A 5 -42.69 -32.35 -3.07
N SER A 6 -41.56 -31.69 -2.85
CA SER A 6 -41.17 -30.35 -3.29
C SER A 6 -40.84 -30.36 -4.78
N ARG A 7 -41.21 -29.31 -5.53
CA ARG A 7 -40.69 -29.05 -6.89
C ARG A 7 -39.55 -28.05 -6.79
N ALA A 8 -38.34 -28.54 -7.03
CA ALA A 8 -37.15 -27.74 -7.26
C ALA A 8 -37.24 -27.09 -8.65
N CYS A 9 -36.76 -25.85 -8.72
CA CYS A 9 -36.58 -25.08 -9.93
C CYS A 9 -35.15 -25.35 -10.42
N ASP A 10 -35.02 -26.03 -11.56
CA ASP A 10 -33.76 -26.21 -12.26
C ASP A 10 -33.31 -24.86 -12.84
N MET A 11 -32.15 -24.37 -12.41
CA MET A 11 -31.42 -23.33 -13.12
C MET A 11 -29.97 -23.75 -13.21
N GLU A 12 -29.58 -24.11 -14.43
CA GLU A 12 -28.32 -24.73 -14.79
C GLU A 12 -27.12 -23.81 -14.50
N CYS A 13 -26.08 -24.48 -14.03
CA CYS A 13 -24.76 -23.98 -13.69
C CYS A 13 -23.98 -23.63 -14.97
N SER A 14 -23.56 -22.36 -15.12
CA SER A 14 -22.51 -21.97 -16.07
C SER A 14 -21.41 -21.18 -15.33
N SER A 15 -20.71 -21.88 -14.44
CA SER A 15 -19.50 -21.40 -13.77
C SER A 15 -18.27 -21.78 -14.59
N GLY A 16 -17.98 -21.02 -15.66
CA GLY A 16 -16.82 -21.30 -16.52
C GLY A 16 -16.00 -20.08 -16.94
N ASN A 17 -16.56 -18.87 -16.92
CA ASN A 17 -15.95 -17.72 -17.62
C ASN A 17 -15.62 -16.48 -16.77
N ARG A 18 -15.83 -16.48 -15.44
CA ARG A 18 -15.54 -15.30 -14.59
C ARG A 18 -14.13 -15.25 -13.98
N LEU A 19 -13.41 -16.37 -13.95
CA LEU A 19 -12.08 -16.47 -13.32
C LEU A 19 -10.93 -15.88 -14.14
N ARG A 20 -11.11 -15.62 -15.44
CA ARG A 20 -10.04 -15.09 -16.31
C ARG A 20 -10.01 -13.56 -16.46
N PHE A 21 -11.04 -12.85 -16.01
CA PHE A 21 -11.19 -11.41 -16.32
C PHE A 21 -10.70 -10.47 -15.22
N ALA A 22 -10.62 -10.92 -13.97
CA ALA A 22 -10.10 -10.10 -12.87
C ALA A 22 -8.64 -9.68 -13.11
N CYS A 23 -7.84 -10.48 -13.83
CA CYS A 23 -6.40 -10.34 -14.08
C CYS A 23 -5.96 -8.99 -14.68
N SER A 24 -6.90 -8.16 -15.15
CA SER A 24 -6.58 -6.98 -15.92
C SER A 24 -7.20 -5.68 -15.39
N ILE A 25 -6.87 -5.17 -14.19
CA ILE A 25 -7.19 -3.77 -13.78
C ILE A 25 -5.96 -2.97 -13.40
N MET A 26 -4.99 -3.56 -12.69
CA MET A 26 -3.80 -2.84 -12.19
C MET A 26 -2.45 -3.37 -12.71
N SER A 27 -2.44 -4.38 -13.60
CA SER A 27 -1.19 -4.95 -14.14
C SER A 27 -0.49 -3.96 -15.07
N PRO A 28 0.86 -3.83 -15.02
CA PRO A 28 1.62 -3.08 -16.02
C PRO A 28 1.54 -3.77 -17.39
N VAL A 29 1.53 -2.99 -18.46
CA VAL A 29 1.65 -3.47 -19.84
C VAL A 29 3.01 -4.16 -20.00
N THR A 30 3.00 -5.41 -20.47
CA THR A 30 4.22 -6.14 -20.88
C THR A 30 4.90 -5.37 -22.02
N ARG A 31 6.06 -4.75 -21.74
CA ARG A 31 6.89 -4.12 -22.77
C ARG A 31 7.65 -5.20 -23.56
N ARG A 32 7.70 -5.05 -24.89
CA ARG A 32 8.55 -5.87 -25.77
C ARG A 32 10.05 -5.62 -25.47
N PRO A 33 10.94 -6.59 -25.69
CA PRO A 33 12.37 -6.38 -25.49
C PRO A 33 12.90 -5.39 -26.53
N LEU A 34 13.57 -4.33 -26.09
CA LEU A 34 14.39 -3.46 -26.94
C LEU A 34 15.82 -4.05 -26.99
N GLU A 35 16.39 -4.09 -28.20
CA GLU A 35 17.71 -4.63 -28.48
C GLU A 35 18.83 -3.87 -27.75
N ARG A 36 19.86 -4.62 -27.34
CA ARG A 36 20.96 -4.14 -26.48
C ARG A 36 21.93 -3.29 -27.28
N GLY A 37 21.93 -1.98 -27.03
CA GLY A 37 23.10 -1.13 -27.18
C GLY A 37 23.86 -1.07 -25.85
N ILE A 38 25.17 -1.28 -25.86
CA ILE A 38 26.02 -1.11 -24.68
C ILE A 38 26.10 0.39 -24.39
N VAL A 39 25.25 0.86 -23.47
CA VAL A 39 25.41 2.15 -22.79
C VAL A 39 26.14 1.86 -21.49
N THR A 40 27.26 2.53 -21.27
CA THR A 40 27.98 2.51 -20.00
C THR A 40 27.08 3.09 -18.90
N VAL A 41 26.41 2.20 -18.15
CA VAL A 41 25.59 2.56 -17.00
C VAL A 41 26.52 2.79 -15.81
N GLU A 42 27.04 4.02 -15.68
CA GLU A 42 27.31 4.52 -14.34
C GLU A 42 25.96 4.57 -13.62
N SER A 43 25.73 3.56 -12.77
CA SER A 43 24.46 3.31 -12.09
C SER A 43 24.19 4.39 -11.05
N THR A 44 23.68 5.53 -11.50
CA THR A 44 23.09 6.59 -10.67
C THR A 44 21.97 6.02 -9.81
N MET A 45 22.21 5.85 -8.52
CA MET A 45 21.11 5.86 -7.54
C MET A 45 20.51 7.27 -7.55
N LEU A 46 19.19 7.39 -7.81
CA LEU A 46 18.52 8.70 -7.84
C LEU A 46 18.10 9.17 -6.46
N ILE A 47 17.87 8.25 -5.51
CA ILE A 47 17.89 8.63 -4.09
C ILE A 47 19.35 8.90 -3.72
N PRO A 48 19.70 10.13 -3.28
CA PRO A 48 21.06 10.44 -2.90
C PRO A 48 21.53 9.50 -1.79
N VAL A 49 22.77 9.01 -1.87
CA VAL A 49 23.36 8.16 -0.81
C VAL A 49 23.26 8.83 0.56
N ASP A 50 23.43 10.15 0.59
CA ASP A 50 23.35 10.96 1.81
C ASP A 50 21.96 10.95 2.46
N ALA A 51 20.90 10.63 1.71
CA ALA A 51 19.57 10.45 2.27
C ALA A 51 19.53 9.32 3.31
N PHE A 52 20.46 8.35 3.21
CA PHE A 52 20.59 7.21 4.12
C PHE A 52 21.62 7.44 5.23
N SER A 53 22.15 8.66 5.40
CA SER A 53 23.20 8.98 6.38
C SER A 53 22.88 8.53 7.82
N HIS A 54 21.60 8.56 8.21
CA HIS A 54 21.15 8.10 9.53
C HIS A 54 20.78 6.62 9.60
N LEU A 55 20.58 5.98 8.45
CA LEU A 55 20.12 4.60 8.30
C LEU A 55 20.85 3.89 7.16
N PRO A 56 22.19 3.73 7.26
CA PRO A 56 23.00 3.19 6.15
C PRO A 56 22.63 1.74 5.79
N MET A 57 22.03 0.98 6.71
CA MET A 57 21.54 -0.39 6.45
C MET A 57 20.40 -0.45 5.42
N LEU A 58 19.75 0.67 5.11
CA LEU A 58 18.66 0.75 4.14
C LEU A 58 19.12 1.02 2.71
N VAL A 59 20.41 1.29 2.48
CA VAL A 59 20.95 1.44 1.13
C VAL A 59 20.70 0.15 0.33
N GLY A 60 20.09 0.29 -0.85
CA GLY A 60 19.70 -0.84 -1.70
C GLY A 60 18.44 -1.59 -1.25
N ARG A 61 17.84 -1.25 -0.10
CA ARG A 61 16.56 -1.82 0.38
C ARG A 61 15.36 -0.91 0.12
N VAL A 62 15.61 0.38 -0.10
CA VAL A 62 14.58 1.33 -0.56
C VAL A 62 14.66 1.43 -2.08
N LEU A 63 13.55 1.14 -2.74
CA LEU A 63 13.42 1.14 -4.19
C LEU A 63 13.53 2.56 -4.73
N ASP A 64 14.33 2.70 -5.78
CA ASP A 64 14.44 3.95 -6.54
C ASP A 64 13.05 4.37 -7.09
N PRO A 65 12.62 5.63 -6.90
CA PRO A 65 11.31 6.09 -7.34
C PRO A 65 11.04 5.84 -8.82
N GLU A 66 12.03 6.00 -9.70
CA GLU A 66 11.87 5.84 -11.15
C GLU A 66 11.76 4.36 -11.57
N ARG A 67 12.00 3.43 -10.64
CA ARG A 67 11.78 1.99 -10.81
C ARG A 67 10.48 1.50 -10.18
N SER A 68 9.78 2.35 -9.43
CA SER A 68 8.55 1.99 -8.73
C SER A 68 7.37 1.86 -9.69
N THR A 69 6.63 0.75 -9.58
CA THR A 69 5.34 0.59 -10.27
C THR A 69 4.23 1.43 -9.65
N PHE A 70 4.46 1.99 -8.45
CA PHE A 70 3.55 2.92 -7.78
C PHE A 70 3.83 4.39 -8.12
N ARG A 71 4.85 4.70 -8.92
CA ARG A 71 5.07 6.02 -9.50
C ARG A 71 4.15 6.21 -10.72
N ILE A 72 2.86 6.27 -10.40
CA ILE A 72 1.75 6.18 -11.35
C ILE A 72 1.51 7.54 -12.01
N SER A 73 1.04 7.53 -13.26
CA SER A 73 0.65 8.73 -14.01
C SER A 73 -0.86 8.80 -14.20
N ARG A 74 -1.39 9.97 -14.59
CA ARG A 74 -2.81 10.11 -14.98
C ARG A 74 -3.23 9.10 -16.07
N LYS A 75 -2.36 8.87 -17.06
CA LYS A 75 -2.61 7.87 -18.11
C LYS A 75 -2.84 6.45 -17.56
N THR A 76 -2.13 6.10 -16.49
CA THR A 76 -2.31 4.80 -15.84
C THR A 76 -3.69 4.69 -15.19
N PHE A 77 -4.25 5.79 -14.70
CA PHE A 77 -5.63 5.81 -14.19
C PHE A 77 -6.66 5.62 -15.30
N ASP A 78 -6.46 6.24 -16.47
CA ASP A 78 -7.37 6.04 -17.61
C ASP A 78 -7.45 4.55 -18.00
N ASP A 79 -6.29 3.88 -18.02
CA ASP A 79 -6.22 2.44 -18.23
C ASP A 79 -6.96 1.66 -17.14
N TRP A 80 -6.84 2.06 -15.88
CA TRP A 80 -7.53 1.42 -14.75
C TRP A 80 -9.04 1.65 -14.79
N ASP A 81 -9.50 2.84 -15.19
CA ASP A 81 -10.92 3.16 -15.32
C ASP A 81 -11.59 2.30 -16.39
N ARG A 82 -10.98 2.24 -17.58
CA ARG A 82 -11.47 1.37 -18.65
C ARG A 82 -11.60 -0.08 -18.18
N ARG A 83 -10.58 -0.56 -17.47
CA ARG A 83 -10.54 -1.93 -16.95
C ARG A 83 -11.55 -2.18 -15.82
N ALA A 84 -11.76 -1.18 -14.96
CA ALA A 84 -12.77 -1.23 -13.92
C ALA A 84 -14.18 -1.31 -14.52
N GLN A 85 -14.46 -0.50 -15.55
CA GLN A 85 -15.73 -0.56 -16.30
C GLN A 85 -15.92 -1.92 -16.99
N GLU A 86 -14.90 -2.44 -17.66
CA GLU A 86 -14.92 -3.79 -18.27
C GLU A 86 -15.22 -4.89 -17.24
N ALA A 87 -14.75 -4.72 -16.00
CA ALA A 87 -15.00 -5.64 -14.90
C ALA A 87 -16.32 -5.38 -14.13
N GLY A 88 -17.16 -4.44 -14.60
CA GLY A 88 -18.46 -4.15 -14.00
C GLY A 88 -18.37 -3.39 -12.67
N TYR A 89 -17.30 -2.65 -12.44
CA TYR A 89 -17.26 -1.63 -11.38
C TYR A 89 -18.03 -0.39 -11.84
N GLY A 90 -18.75 0.24 -10.91
CA GLY A 90 -19.41 1.53 -11.17
C GLY A 90 -18.41 2.68 -11.17
N ASP A 91 -18.87 3.86 -11.56
CA ASP A 91 -18.03 5.06 -11.69
C ASP A 91 -17.40 5.53 -10.35
N ASN A 92 -17.91 5.05 -9.22
CA ASN A 92 -17.44 5.36 -7.87
C ASN A 92 -16.44 4.35 -7.29
N TRP A 93 -15.82 3.50 -8.12
CA TRP A 93 -14.87 2.48 -7.65
C TRP A 93 -13.59 3.05 -7.03
N ARG A 94 -13.29 4.32 -7.34
CA ARG A 94 -12.20 5.12 -6.78
C ARG A 94 -12.63 6.58 -6.63
N ARG A 95 -11.86 7.37 -5.88
CA ARG A 95 -11.95 8.83 -5.91
C ARG A 95 -11.64 9.37 -7.29
N THR A 96 -12.30 10.44 -7.70
CA THR A 96 -11.99 11.19 -8.93
C THR A 96 -10.61 11.86 -8.84
N HIS A 97 -10.10 12.36 -9.96
CA HIS A 97 -8.84 13.12 -9.92
C HIS A 97 -9.04 14.46 -9.20
N GLU A 98 -10.21 15.06 -9.37
CA GLU A 98 -10.62 16.33 -8.79
C GLU A 98 -10.73 16.22 -7.26
N GLU A 99 -11.37 15.18 -6.75
CA GLU A 99 -11.46 14.94 -5.29
C GLU A 99 -10.08 14.67 -4.68
N ARG A 100 -9.22 13.89 -5.36
CA ARG A 100 -7.85 13.67 -4.90
C ARG A 100 -7.06 14.97 -4.86
N GLU A 101 -7.12 15.78 -5.91
CA GLU A 101 -6.39 17.04 -5.98
C GLU A 101 -6.93 18.05 -4.97
N ALA A 102 -8.25 18.12 -4.78
CA ALA A 102 -8.86 18.95 -3.75
C ALA A 102 -8.40 18.55 -2.34
N SER A 103 -8.35 17.23 -2.07
CA SER A 103 -7.82 16.71 -0.81
C SER A 103 -6.33 17.05 -0.62
N ARG A 104 -5.52 16.92 -1.67
CA ARG A 104 -4.09 17.28 -1.65
C ARG A 104 -3.88 18.76 -1.38
N SER A 105 -4.52 19.60 -2.18
CA SER A 105 -4.48 21.06 -2.05
C SER A 105 -4.94 21.51 -0.66
N HIS A 106 -5.99 20.88 -0.10
CA HIS A 106 -6.44 21.16 1.26
C HIS A 106 -5.38 20.79 2.31
N ALA A 107 -4.84 19.57 2.24
CA ALA A 107 -3.84 19.09 3.20
C ALA A 107 -2.55 19.91 3.15
N LEU A 108 -2.11 20.33 1.96
CA LEU A 108 -0.85 21.07 1.75
C LEU A 108 -1.00 22.59 1.83
N LYS A 109 -2.18 23.11 2.22
CA LYS A 109 -2.42 24.55 2.32
C LYS A 109 -1.36 25.24 3.19
N GLY A 110 -0.64 26.20 2.60
CA GLY A 110 0.43 26.94 3.28
C GLY A 110 1.74 26.18 3.49
N ARG A 111 1.90 25.00 2.85
CA ARG A 111 3.09 24.14 2.98
C ARG A 111 3.86 23.94 1.68
N LEU A 112 3.38 24.49 0.57
CA LEU A 112 4.13 24.51 -0.68
C LEU A 112 5.32 25.47 -0.55
N GLY A 113 6.48 25.10 -1.10
CA GLY A 113 7.71 25.91 -1.07
C GLY A 113 8.63 25.69 0.14
N GLN A 114 8.30 24.76 1.03
CA GLN A 114 9.17 24.29 2.12
C GLN A 114 9.33 22.77 2.04
N ASP A 115 10.36 22.23 2.69
CA ASP A 115 10.53 20.77 2.78
C ASP A 115 9.33 20.12 3.47
N LEU A 116 8.97 18.92 3.01
CA LEU A 116 7.86 18.15 3.54
C LEU A 116 8.35 16.81 4.09
N TRP A 117 7.97 16.50 5.32
CA TRP A 117 8.20 15.18 5.92
C TRP A 117 6.98 14.28 5.73
N ILE A 118 7.21 13.02 5.35
CA ILE A 118 6.19 11.98 5.25
C ILE A 118 6.50 10.92 6.31
N PHE A 119 5.50 10.55 7.11
CA PHE A 119 5.62 9.40 8.01
C PHE A 119 5.22 8.11 7.29
N ALA A 120 6.22 7.28 7.00
CA ALA A 120 6.07 6.00 6.34
C ALA A 120 6.04 4.86 7.38
N TYR A 121 4.92 4.16 7.46
CA TYR A 121 4.70 3.04 8.37
C TYR A 121 4.33 1.74 7.63
N GLY A 122 4.22 1.78 6.31
CA GLY A 122 3.77 0.66 5.48
C GLY A 122 4.69 0.46 4.28
N SER A 123 4.09 0.26 3.11
CA SER A 123 4.82 0.06 1.85
C SER A 123 5.74 1.21 1.46
N LEU A 124 5.43 2.43 1.91
CA LEU A 124 6.28 3.60 1.72
C LEU A 124 7.69 3.44 2.35
N MET A 125 7.89 2.51 3.29
CA MET A 125 9.20 2.29 3.91
C MET A 125 10.23 1.67 2.96
N TRP A 126 9.80 0.91 1.94
CA TRP A 126 10.72 0.26 0.99
C TRP A 126 10.46 0.63 -0.45
N ASP A 127 9.27 1.12 -0.77
CA ASP A 127 8.95 1.62 -2.09
C ASP A 127 8.16 2.91 -1.86
N PRO A 128 8.81 4.06 -1.67
CA PRO A 128 8.12 5.32 -1.41
C PRO A 128 7.49 5.90 -2.69
N ALA A 129 8.00 5.51 -3.87
CA ALA A 129 7.63 6.08 -5.17
C ALA A 129 7.82 7.61 -5.27
N ILE A 130 8.53 8.24 -4.33
CA ILE A 130 8.78 9.69 -4.27
C ILE A 130 10.27 9.98 -4.06
N HIS A 131 10.74 11.09 -4.62
CA HIS A 131 12.11 11.55 -4.38
C HIS A 131 12.26 12.09 -2.96
N VAL A 132 13.29 11.58 -2.27
CA VAL A 132 13.60 11.96 -0.89
C VAL A 132 15.08 12.31 -0.77
N VAL A 133 15.38 13.26 0.10
CA VAL A 133 16.75 13.74 0.36
C VAL A 133 17.24 13.40 1.76
N GLU A 134 16.37 12.83 2.60
CA GLU A 134 16.71 12.37 3.95
C GLU A 134 15.70 11.35 4.47
N ILE A 135 16.21 10.34 5.15
CA ILE A 135 15.43 9.27 5.78
C ILE A 135 15.88 9.15 7.24
N ARG A 136 14.92 9.20 8.17
CA ARG A 136 15.15 9.04 9.60
C ARG A 136 14.30 7.93 10.17
N ALA A 137 14.79 7.26 11.22
CA ALA A 137 13.94 6.44 12.06
C ALA A 137 12.94 7.35 12.78
N ALA A 138 11.71 6.87 12.93
CA ALA A 138 10.61 7.71 13.39
C ALA A 138 9.63 6.94 14.27
N ALA A 139 9.08 7.61 15.27
CA ALA A 139 8.00 7.11 16.11
C ALA A 139 6.85 8.13 16.17
N LEU A 140 5.64 7.64 15.92
CA LEU A 140 4.40 8.41 15.99
C LEU A 140 3.55 7.86 17.14
N THR A 141 3.28 8.68 18.15
CA THR A 141 2.42 8.34 19.27
C THR A 141 0.94 8.59 18.94
N SER A 142 0.05 8.01 19.74
CA SER A 142 -1.42 8.08 19.57
C SER A 142 -1.95 7.37 18.32
N PHE A 143 -1.09 6.64 17.62
CA PHE A 143 -1.46 5.75 16.51
C PHE A 143 -0.60 4.49 16.58
N HIS A 144 -1.17 3.36 16.17
CA HIS A 144 -0.47 2.09 16.06
C HIS A 144 -0.76 1.47 14.70
N ARG A 145 0.14 0.60 14.25
CA ARG A 145 -0.02 -0.14 13.00
C ARG A 145 -1.07 -1.23 13.19
N ARG A 146 -2.05 -1.28 12.30
CA ARG A 146 -3.09 -2.31 12.30
C ARG A 146 -3.44 -2.74 10.87
N PHE A 147 -3.73 -4.03 10.68
CA PHE A 147 -4.27 -4.55 9.43
C PHE A 147 -5.79 -4.37 9.37
N CYS A 148 -6.25 -3.12 9.34
CA CYS A 148 -7.68 -2.76 9.43
C CYS A 148 -8.23 -2.10 8.16
N LEU A 149 -7.42 -1.93 7.11
CA LEU A 149 -7.91 -1.45 5.81
C LEU A 149 -8.27 -2.64 4.93
N LYS A 150 -9.57 -2.95 4.81
CA LYS A 150 -10.08 -3.96 3.88
C LYS A 150 -10.03 -3.43 2.45
N VAL A 151 -9.49 -4.24 1.55
CA VAL A 151 -9.37 -3.94 0.12
C VAL A 151 -9.89 -5.10 -0.72
N GLU A 152 -10.66 -4.78 -1.76
CA GLU A 152 -11.27 -5.74 -2.69
C GLU A 152 -10.70 -5.58 -4.11
N ILE A 153 -9.63 -4.80 -4.24
CA ILE A 153 -8.88 -4.55 -5.47
C ILE A 153 -7.38 -4.51 -5.08
N GLY A 154 -6.49 -4.84 -6.02
CA GLY A 154 -5.05 -4.80 -5.80
C GLY A 154 -4.54 -6.07 -5.14
N ARG A 155 -4.43 -6.09 -3.81
CA ARG A 155 -4.01 -7.28 -3.03
C ARG A 155 -5.14 -8.24 -2.69
N GLY A 156 -6.39 -7.84 -2.94
CA GLY A 156 -7.60 -8.65 -2.76
C GLY A 156 -8.52 -8.58 -3.97
N SER A 157 -9.61 -9.34 -3.90
CA SER A 157 -10.76 -9.30 -4.81
C SER A 157 -12.06 -9.21 -3.99
N ARG A 158 -13.22 -9.07 -4.65
CA ARG A 158 -14.53 -9.12 -3.96
C ARG A 158 -14.77 -10.48 -3.28
N GLU A 159 -14.31 -11.56 -3.92
CA GLU A 159 -14.44 -12.93 -3.41
C GLU A 159 -13.38 -13.25 -2.36
N LYS A 160 -12.17 -12.69 -2.50
CA LYS A 160 -11.02 -12.92 -1.62
C LYS A 160 -10.42 -11.58 -1.17
N PRO A 161 -11.09 -10.85 -0.28
CA PRO A 161 -10.62 -9.55 0.18
C PRO A 161 -9.27 -9.68 0.89
N ALA A 162 -8.55 -8.57 0.95
CA ALA A 162 -7.28 -8.46 1.65
C ALA A 162 -7.31 -7.34 2.70
N LEU A 163 -6.41 -7.42 3.66
CA LEU A 163 -6.13 -6.40 4.67
C LEU A 163 -4.78 -5.75 4.40
N MET A 164 -4.78 -4.43 4.40
CA MET A 164 -3.59 -3.61 4.30
C MET A 164 -3.31 -2.96 5.66
N ALA A 165 -2.03 -2.67 5.93
CA ALA A 165 -1.65 -1.96 7.14
C ALA A 165 -2.07 -0.48 7.04
N ALA A 166 -2.66 0.03 8.11
CA ALA A 166 -3.06 1.42 8.31
C ALA A 166 -2.64 1.89 9.72
N LEU A 167 -2.63 3.20 9.94
CA LEU A 167 -2.49 3.77 11.28
C LEU A 167 -3.87 3.90 11.93
N ASP A 168 -4.13 3.08 12.92
CA ASP A 168 -5.34 3.16 13.73
C ASP A 168 -5.05 3.92 15.04
N VAL A 169 -6.07 4.52 15.64
CA VAL A 169 -5.90 5.38 16.82
C VAL A 169 -5.44 4.60 18.05
N GLY A 170 -4.62 5.26 18.89
CA GLY A 170 -4.06 4.72 20.12
C GLY A 170 -2.68 4.07 19.93
N GLY A 171 -1.93 3.92 21.02
CA GLY A 171 -0.61 3.27 21.02
C GLY A 171 0.51 4.11 20.41
N GLU A 172 1.49 3.43 19.83
CA GLU A 172 2.65 4.01 19.15
C GLU A 172 2.98 3.18 17.90
N CYS A 173 3.42 3.86 16.84
CA CYS A 173 3.87 3.24 15.62
C CYS A 173 5.29 3.68 15.30
N HIS A 174 6.17 2.71 15.05
CA HIS A 174 7.53 2.94 14.56
C HIS A 174 7.55 2.81 13.04
N GLY A 175 8.38 3.63 12.40
CA GLY A 175 8.50 3.70 10.95
C GLY A 175 9.65 4.60 10.52
N LEU A 176 9.48 5.25 9.37
CA LEU A 176 10.45 6.18 8.79
C LEU A 176 9.84 7.57 8.60
N ALA A 177 10.64 8.60 8.80
CA ALA A 177 10.34 9.95 8.33
C ALA A 177 11.14 10.20 7.04
N LEU A 178 10.44 10.51 5.94
CA LEU A 178 11.00 10.74 4.62
C LEU A 178 10.90 12.22 4.26
N ARG A 179 12.01 12.89 3.96
CA ARG A 179 12.00 14.32 3.59
C ARG A 179 12.01 14.50 2.08
N ILE A 180 11.00 15.21 1.57
CA ILE A 180 10.93 15.71 0.20
C ILE A 180 11.49 17.14 0.18
N PRO A 181 12.42 17.48 -0.73
CA PRO A 181 12.94 18.84 -0.80
C PRO A 181 11.89 19.80 -1.36
N ALA A 182 11.89 21.04 -0.87
CA ALA A 182 10.88 22.07 -1.16
C ALA A 182 10.47 22.20 -2.64
N HIS A 183 11.46 22.21 -3.54
CA HIS A 183 11.24 22.37 -4.98
C HIS A 183 10.50 21.19 -5.63
N ALA A 184 10.47 20.02 -4.97
CA ALA A 184 9.84 18.80 -5.47
C ALA A 184 8.49 18.51 -4.80
N VAL A 185 8.14 19.20 -3.70
CA VAL A 185 6.94 18.88 -2.89
C VAL A 185 5.67 18.82 -3.72
N ASP A 186 5.44 19.78 -4.61
CA ASP A 186 4.21 19.81 -5.41
C ASP A 186 4.08 18.54 -6.27
N ARG A 187 5.10 18.25 -7.10
CA ARG A 187 5.13 17.08 -7.97
C ARG A 187 5.10 15.75 -7.19
N GLU A 188 5.92 15.61 -6.16
CA GLU A 188 6.06 14.33 -5.45
C GLU A 188 4.80 14.03 -4.61
N THR A 189 4.08 15.06 -4.13
CA THR A 189 2.80 14.86 -3.45
C THR A 189 1.66 14.53 -4.41
N GLU A 190 1.66 15.01 -5.66
CA GLU A 190 0.71 14.51 -6.66
C GLU A 190 0.81 12.99 -6.84
N ILE A 191 2.05 12.48 -6.93
CA ILE A 191 2.34 11.05 -7.06
C ILE A 191 1.92 10.29 -5.80
N LEU A 192 2.23 10.83 -4.63
CA LEU A 192 1.84 10.24 -3.36
C LEU A 192 0.31 10.15 -3.22
N TRP A 193 -0.43 11.18 -3.63
CA TRP A 193 -1.90 11.15 -3.63
C TRP A 193 -2.48 10.18 -4.65
N MET A 194 -1.87 10.08 -5.83
CA MET A 194 -2.24 9.07 -6.83
C MET A 194 -2.04 7.64 -6.31
N ARG A 195 -1.11 7.42 -5.39
CA ARG A 195 -0.86 6.13 -4.77
C ARG A 195 -1.76 5.85 -3.57
N GLU A 196 -1.78 6.74 -2.58
CA GLU A 196 -2.40 6.48 -1.27
C GLU A 196 -3.90 6.81 -1.25
N MET A 197 -4.34 7.77 -2.07
CA MET A 197 -5.71 8.30 -2.03
C MET A 197 -6.58 7.77 -3.19
N ILE A 198 -6.29 6.57 -3.70
CA ILE A 198 -7.09 5.92 -4.76
C ILE A 198 -8.52 5.69 -4.28
N GLY A 199 -8.68 5.02 -3.13
CA GLY A 199 -9.97 4.76 -2.49
C GLY A 199 -10.14 5.55 -1.19
N GLU A 200 -11.31 5.40 -0.57
CA GLU A 200 -11.66 6.11 0.67
C GLU A 200 -11.14 5.43 1.94
N GLY A 201 -9.85 5.13 2.03
CA GLY A 201 -9.27 4.43 3.20
C GLY A 201 -8.57 5.34 4.21
N TYR A 202 -8.06 6.48 3.77
CA TYR A 202 -7.17 7.31 4.57
C TYR A 202 -7.60 8.76 4.66
N ILE A 203 -7.20 9.38 5.77
CA ILE A 203 -7.23 10.83 5.98
C ILE A 203 -5.77 11.31 6.10
N PRO A 204 -5.35 12.31 5.30
CA PRO A 204 -4.05 12.96 5.45
C PRO A 204 -4.06 13.87 6.69
N VAL A 205 -3.11 13.65 7.61
CA VAL A 205 -2.97 14.47 8.82
C VAL A 205 -1.51 14.83 9.08
N PHE A 206 -1.26 16.06 9.53
CA PHE A 206 0.05 16.44 10.04
C PHE A 206 0.18 16.09 11.52
N ARG A 207 1.27 15.42 11.88
CA ARG A 207 1.58 15.02 13.26
C ARG A 207 3.03 15.27 13.56
N ASN A 208 3.28 15.64 14.82
CA ASN A 208 4.64 15.67 15.34
C ASN A 208 5.13 14.23 15.51
N VAL A 209 6.23 13.91 14.85
CA VAL A 209 6.85 12.58 14.83
C VAL A 209 8.22 12.70 15.47
N ALA A 210 8.48 11.85 16.46
CA ALA A 210 9.77 11.81 17.13
C ALA A 210 10.82 11.15 16.23
N THR A 211 11.98 11.79 16.08
CA THR A 211 13.16 11.20 15.43
C THR A 211 14.39 11.39 16.32
N PRO A 212 15.46 10.57 16.18
CA PRO A 212 16.70 10.78 16.92
C PRO A 212 17.34 12.16 16.69
N GLN A 213 17.05 12.80 15.56
CA GLN A 213 17.54 14.14 15.18
C GLN A 213 16.62 15.26 15.69
N GLY A 214 15.62 14.94 16.50
CA GLY A 214 14.58 15.87 16.97
C GLY A 214 13.24 15.67 16.28
N PRO A 215 12.16 16.20 16.84
CA PRO A 215 10.82 16.02 16.29
C PRO A 215 10.66 16.73 14.94
N VAL A 216 9.85 16.14 14.05
CA VAL A 216 9.48 16.74 12.76
C VAL A 216 7.96 16.77 12.61
N ASP A 217 7.42 17.80 11.96
CA ASP A 217 6.01 17.85 11.56
C ASP A 217 5.83 17.09 10.24
N ALA A 218 5.25 15.90 10.29
CA ALA A 218 5.15 14.98 9.16
C ALA A 218 3.71 14.72 8.76
N LEU A 219 3.49 14.63 7.45
CA LEU A 219 2.26 14.14 6.85
C LEU A 219 2.17 12.62 7.04
N ALA A 220 1.10 12.17 7.68
CA ALA A 220 0.74 10.77 7.85
C ALA A 220 -0.63 10.50 7.21
N PHE A 221 -0.79 9.31 6.64
CA PHE A 221 -2.10 8.82 6.17
C PHE A 221 -2.67 7.89 7.24
N VAL A 222 -3.67 8.36 7.98
CA VAL A 222 -4.30 7.59 9.07
C VAL A 222 -5.58 6.94 8.60
N MET A 223 -5.94 5.81 9.21
CA MET A 223 -7.16 5.09 8.88
C MET A 223 -8.38 5.97 9.14
N ASP A 224 -9.24 6.10 8.12
CA ASP A 224 -10.57 6.67 8.32
C ASP A 224 -11.51 5.61 8.90
N ARG A 225 -11.80 5.69 10.21
CA ARG A 225 -12.75 4.76 10.85
C ARG A 225 -14.19 4.91 10.38
N GLN A 226 -14.55 5.99 9.68
CA GLN A 226 -15.87 6.17 9.06
C GLN A 226 -15.95 5.51 7.67
N SER A 227 -14.81 5.11 7.11
CA SER A 227 -14.77 4.40 5.84
C SER A 227 -15.46 3.05 5.93
N ALA A 228 -16.23 2.69 4.91
CA ALA A 228 -16.75 1.34 4.72
C ALA A 228 -15.63 0.27 4.57
N ARG A 229 -14.38 0.71 4.39
CA ARG A 229 -13.19 -0.15 4.27
C ARG A 229 -12.52 -0.41 5.62
N PHE A 230 -12.91 0.30 6.68
CA PHE A 230 -12.43 0.02 8.03
C PHE A 230 -13.06 -1.27 8.55
N VAL A 231 -12.23 -2.15 9.10
CA VAL A 231 -12.69 -3.34 9.83
C VAL A 231 -12.06 -3.37 11.22
N ASP A 232 -12.89 -3.58 12.24
CA ASP A 232 -12.48 -3.76 13.62
C ASP A 232 -12.59 -5.23 13.99
N ILE A 233 -11.52 -5.97 13.73
CA ILE A 233 -11.47 -7.44 13.85
C ILE A 233 -10.27 -7.88 14.69
N SER A 234 -10.34 -9.10 15.21
CA SER A 234 -9.27 -9.69 16.01
C SER A 234 -8.04 -10.09 15.15
N PRO A 235 -6.86 -10.31 15.76
CA PRO A 235 -5.70 -10.83 15.04
C PRO A 235 -5.95 -12.19 14.36
N GLU A 236 -6.76 -13.06 14.96
CA GLU A 236 -7.17 -14.36 14.39
C GLU A 236 -8.00 -14.19 13.13
N GLU A 237 -9.00 -13.31 13.17
CA GLU A 237 -9.84 -12.99 12.00
C GLU A 237 -9.00 -12.33 10.90
N ALA A 238 -8.09 -11.42 11.27
CA ALA A 238 -7.16 -10.82 10.34
C ALA A 238 -6.25 -11.86 9.69
N ALA A 239 -5.73 -12.83 10.45
CA ALA A 239 -4.91 -13.92 9.94
C ALA A 239 -5.69 -14.79 8.93
N ALA A 240 -6.96 -15.09 9.19
CA ALA A 240 -7.80 -15.85 8.27
C ALA A 240 -8.00 -15.13 6.91
N ILE A 241 -8.22 -13.82 6.94
CA ILE A 241 -8.33 -13.00 5.73
C ILE A 241 -6.97 -12.92 5.02
N ILE A 242 -5.88 -12.63 5.74
CA ILE A 242 -4.53 -12.53 5.18
C ILE A 242 -4.08 -13.85 4.53
N ALA A 243 -4.46 -14.99 5.10
CA ALA A 243 -4.13 -16.31 4.57
C ALA A 243 -4.80 -16.61 3.22
N THR A 244 -5.97 -16.02 2.95
CA THR A 244 -6.80 -16.35 1.78
C THR A 244 -6.90 -15.23 0.76
N GLY A 245 -6.65 -13.98 1.18
CA GLY A 245 -6.75 -12.78 0.36
C GLY A 245 -5.80 -12.83 -0.84
N SER A 246 -6.34 -12.52 -2.02
CA SER A 246 -5.57 -12.56 -3.26
C SER A 246 -6.17 -11.63 -4.29
N GLY A 247 -5.30 -10.91 -4.99
CA GLY A 247 -5.68 -10.03 -6.08
C GLY A 247 -4.56 -9.92 -7.11
N LEU A 248 -4.64 -8.89 -7.94
CA LEU A 248 -3.78 -8.67 -9.10
C LEU A 248 -2.34 -8.38 -8.75
N LEU A 249 -2.11 -7.78 -7.59
CA LEU A 249 -0.79 -7.44 -7.10
C LEU A 249 -0.15 -8.60 -6.32
N GLY A 250 -0.78 -9.78 -6.30
CA GLY A 250 -0.34 -10.96 -5.56
C GLY A 250 -1.23 -11.26 -4.37
N THR A 251 -0.75 -12.13 -3.48
CA THR A 251 -1.50 -12.53 -2.28
C THR A 251 -1.37 -11.49 -1.17
N ASN A 252 -2.32 -11.49 -0.25
CA ASN A 252 -2.24 -10.68 0.95
C ASN A 252 -1.12 -11.18 1.88
N ARG A 253 -0.88 -12.49 1.92
CA ARG A 253 0.22 -13.10 2.66
C ARG A 253 1.59 -12.61 2.21
N GLU A 254 1.83 -12.51 0.90
CA GLU A 254 3.06 -11.92 0.36
C GLU A 254 3.27 -10.47 0.83
N TYR A 255 2.19 -9.65 0.82
CA TYR A 255 2.26 -8.29 1.34
C TYR A 255 2.60 -8.26 2.84
N PHE A 256 1.92 -9.10 3.64
CA PHE A 256 2.15 -9.20 5.08
C PHE A 256 3.60 -9.61 5.39
N ASP A 257 4.08 -10.69 4.77
CA ASP A 257 5.44 -11.20 4.98
C ASP A 257 6.49 -10.17 4.53
N ASN A 258 6.29 -9.51 3.37
CA ASN A 258 7.20 -8.48 2.88
C ASN A 258 7.24 -7.26 3.82
N LEU A 259 6.10 -6.79 4.31
CA LEU A 259 6.05 -5.70 5.28
C LEU A 259 6.78 -6.08 6.57
N ALA A 260 6.57 -7.31 7.06
CA ALA A 260 7.20 -7.79 8.27
C ALA A 260 8.73 -7.88 8.13
N THR A 261 9.25 -8.35 6.99
CA THR A 261 10.70 -8.36 6.70
C THR A 261 11.31 -6.96 6.74
N HIS A 262 10.61 -5.95 6.22
CA HIS A 262 11.11 -4.56 6.25
C HIS A 262 11.06 -3.95 7.65
N VAL A 263 10.02 -4.27 8.44
CA VAL A 263 9.93 -3.89 9.85
C VAL A 263 11.07 -4.50 10.66
N GLU A 264 11.36 -5.79 10.46
CA GLU A 264 12.48 -6.50 11.09
C GLU A 264 13.84 -5.92 10.69
N ALA A 265 14.02 -5.55 9.41
CA ALA A 265 15.25 -4.92 8.93
C ALA A 265 15.53 -3.54 9.56
N LEU A 266 14.49 -2.88 10.07
CA LEU A 266 14.58 -1.63 10.84
C LEU A 266 14.81 -1.87 12.34
N GLY A 267 14.87 -3.13 12.78
CA GLY A 267 14.97 -3.49 14.20
C GLY A 267 13.69 -3.20 15.00
N ILE A 268 12.56 -2.96 14.31
CA ILE A 268 11.28 -2.66 14.95
C ILE A 268 10.65 -3.97 15.42
N LYS A 269 10.30 -4.03 16.70
CA LYS A 269 9.46 -5.10 17.25
C LYS A 269 8.01 -4.60 17.29
N ASP A 270 7.16 -5.17 16.46
CA ASP A 270 5.77 -4.73 16.33
C ASP A 270 4.84 -5.93 16.56
N LYS A 271 4.10 -5.85 17.66
CA LYS A 271 3.25 -6.93 18.20
C LYS A 271 2.18 -7.37 17.19
N VAL A 272 1.73 -6.48 16.30
CA VAL A 272 0.70 -6.82 15.31
C VAL A 272 1.14 -7.97 14.39
N PHE A 273 2.44 -8.03 14.04
CA PHE A 273 2.96 -9.11 13.21
C PHE A 273 3.09 -10.41 14.01
N GLU A 274 3.49 -10.33 15.27
CA GLU A 274 3.60 -11.49 16.16
C GLU A 274 2.22 -12.14 16.37
N ASP A 275 1.21 -11.32 16.71
CA ASP A 275 -0.16 -11.78 16.96
C ASP A 275 -0.79 -12.42 15.73
N ILE A 276 -0.67 -11.77 14.56
CA ILE A 276 -1.21 -12.33 13.31
C ILE A 276 -0.45 -13.60 12.92
N ARG A 277 0.89 -13.65 13.06
CA ARG A 277 1.68 -14.84 12.75
C ARG A 277 1.32 -16.04 13.61
N ALA A 278 1.02 -15.83 14.88
CA ALA A 278 0.60 -16.89 15.80
C ALA A 278 -0.69 -17.58 15.32
N SER A 279 -1.56 -16.85 14.61
CA SER A 279 -2.84 -17.35 14.11
C SER A 279 -2.84 -17.69 12.62
N LEU A 280 -1.74 -17.45 11.89
CA LEU A 280 -1.63 -17.83 10.48
C LEU A 280 -1.48 -19.35 10.35
N PRO A 281 -2.23 -19.99 9.42
CA PRO A 281 -2.05 -21.42 9.18
C PRO A 281 -0.63 -21.72 8.69
N PHE A 282 -0.11 -22.88 9.09
CA PHE A 282 1.24 -23.33 8.70
C PHE A 282 1.32 -23.44 7.18
N ASN A 283 2.28 -22.72 6.58
CA ASN A 283 2.46 -22.72 5.14
C ASN A 283 3.49 -23.80 4.77
N ALA A 284 3.02 -25.01 4.46
CA ALA A 284 3.86 -26.18 4.17
C ALA A 284 4.81 -25.99 2.96
N ASN A 285 4.60 -24.97 2.14
CA ASN A 285 5.36 -24.73 0.90
C ASN A 285 6.69 -23.97 1.09
N LYS A 286 7.06 -23.53 2.31
CA LYS A 286 8.32 -22.80 2.55
C LYS A 286 9.53 -23.70 2.88
N VAL A 287 9.35 -25.03 2.93
CA VAL A 287 10.42 -25.99 3.31
C VAL A 287 11.24 -26.50 2.11
N MET A 288 10.82 -26.25 0.86
CA MET A 288 11.43 -26.90 -0.33
C MET A 288 12.36 -26.01 -1.17
N THR A 289 12.82 -24.87 -0.65
CA THR A 289 13.89 -24.07 -1.29
C THR A 289 14.93 -23.66 -0.25
N GLY A 290 15.68 -24.65 0.21
CA GLY A 290 16.99 -24.48 0.86
C GLY A 290 18.06 -25.08 -0.03
#